data_AF-A0A558HGC2-F1
#
_entry.id   AF-A0A558HGC2-F1
#
_cell.length_a   1.000
_cell.length_b   1.000
_cell.length_c   1.000
_cell.angle_alpha   90.00
_cell.angle_beta   90.00
_cell.angle_gamma   90.00
#
_symmetry.space_group_name_H-M   'P 1'
#
loop_
_entity.id
_entity.type
_entity.pdbx_description
1 polymer ?
#
loop_
_entity_poly.entity_id
_entity_poly.type
_entity_poly.pdbx_seq_one_letter_code
_entity_poly.pdbx_strand_id
1 'polypeptide(L)'
;MNHQILLPIMLVGILSLSLLLSGQAMAGDREAQVARCQVIKNKIQHYTAMRRGGGSSSEMRGWQSRRNDYKQKYRDQNCTRVRTALK
;
A
#
# COMPACT_ATOMS: atom_id res chain seq x y z
N MET A 1 27.92 11.85 48.13
CA MET A 1 26.91 10.80 47.89
C MET A 1 25.95 11.29 46.81
N ASN A 2 26.28 11.20 45.51
CA ASN A 2 25.35 11.61 44.42
C ASN A 2 25.59 10.91 43.06
N HIS A 3 26.64 10.10 42.90
CA HIS A 3 26.98 9.47 41.62
C HIS A 3 26.31 8.11 41.36
N GLN A 4 25.73 7.45 42.39
CA GLN A 4 25.13 6.11 42.23
C GLN A 4 23.74 6.11 41.57
N ILE A 5 23.09 7.26 41.39
CA ILE A 5 21.72 7.36 40.85
C ILE A 5 21.71 7.70 39.35
N LEU A 6 22.82 8.20 38.79
CA LEU A 6 22.90 8.64 37.39
C LEU A 6 23.00 7.48 36.38
N LEU A 7 23.62 6.36 36.77
CA LEU A 7 23.78 5.18 35.92
C LEU A 7 22.45 4.52 35.48
N PRO A 8 21.47 4.27 36.38
CA PRO A 8 20.21 3.65 35.98
C PRO A 8 19.34 4.57 35.11
N ILE A 9 19.44 5.89 35.30
CA ILE A 9 18.66 6.88 34.51
C ILE A 9 19.08 6.86 33.04
N MET A 10 20.39 6.75 32.77
CA MET A 10 20.91 6.65 31.40
C MET A 10 20.51 5.35 30.71
N LEU A 11 20.48 4.23 31.42
CA LEU A 11 20.06 2.92 30.90
C LEU A 11 18.56 2.89 30.53
N VAL A 12 17.70 3.50 31.34
CA VAL A 12 16.26 3.61 31.05
C VAL A 12 16.00 4.54 29.84
N GLY A 13 16.78 5.61 29.71
CA GLY A 13 16.69 6.53 28.56
C GLY A 13 17.00 5.85 27.23
N ILE A 14 18.05 5.02 27.19
CA ILE A 14 18.46 4.28 25.98
C ILE A 14 17.41 3.20 25.60
N LEU A 15 16.85 2.51 26.59
CA LEU A 15 15.79 1.51 26.36
C LEU A 15 14.51 2.15 25.81
N SER A 16 14.14 3.33 26.31
CA SER A 16 12.96 4.09 25.87
C SER A 16 13.09 4.59 24.43
N LEU A 17 14.29 5.05 24.04
CA LEU A 17 14.58 5.53 22.68
C LEU A 17 14.55 4.40 21.63
N SER A 18 14.93 3.19 22.05
CA SER A 18 14.93 1.99 21.19
C SER A 18 13.53 1.55 20.78
N LEU A 19 12.52 1.73 21.65
CA LEU A 19 11.13 1.36 21.34
C LEU A 19 10.45 2.32 20.34
N LEU A 20 10.84 3.60 20.34
CA LEU A 20 10.24 4.62 19.48
C LEU A 20 10.68 4.47 18.01
N LEU A 21 11.88 3.94 17.76
CA LEU A 21 12.38 3.75 16.39
C LEU A 21 11.70 2.58 15.65
N SER A 22 11.22 1.56 16.36
CA SER A 22 10.59 0.37 15.77
C SER A 22 9.22 0.64 15.12
N GLY A 23 8.53 1.70 15.53
CA GLY A 23 7.16 2.01 15.07
C GLY A 23 7.08 2.64 13.67
N GLN A 24 8.19 3.13 13.12
CA GLN A 24 8.16 3.97 11.91
C GLN A 24 8.15 3.15 10.61
N ALA A 25 8.66 1.92 10.63
CA ALA A 25 8.76 1.08 9.43
C ALA A 25 7.40 0.66 8.85
N MET A 26 6.36 0.52 9.69
CA MET A 26 5.06 0.00 9.25
C MET A 26 4.20 1.04 8.50
N ALA A 27 4.41 2.33 8.73
CA ALA A 27 3.64 3.39 8.08
C ALA A 27 4.01 3.52 6.59
N GLY A 28 5.30 3.47 6.27
CA GLY A 28 5.79 3.58 4.88
C GLY A 28 5.35 2.43 3.98
N ASP A 29 5.32 1.20 4.51
CA ASP A 29 4.87 0.03 3.74
C ASP A 29 3.39 0.11 3.35
N ARG A 30 2.56 0.65 4.24
CA ARG A 30 1.12 0.83 3.98
C ARG A 30 0.89 1.87 2.91
N GLU A 31 1.54 3.02 2.99
CA GLU A 31 1.42 4.08 1.97
C GLU A 31 1.89 3.62 0.60
N ALA A 32 3.01 2.89 0.54
CA ALA A 32 3.51 2.29 -0.69
C ALA A 32 2.51 1.26 -1.26
N GLN A 33 1.87 0.45 -0.41
CA GLN A 33 0.82 -0.48 -0.85
C GLN A 33 -0.41 0.26 -1.39
N VAL A 34 -0.86 1.33 -0.73
CA VAL A 34 -1.96 2.18 -1.20
C VAL A 34 -1.65 2.73 -2.59
N ALA A 35 -0.45 3.30 -2.80
CA ALA A 35 -0.05 3.85 -4.10
C ALA A 35 -0.05 2.80 -5.21
N ARG A 36 0.53 1.61 -4.98
CA ARG A 36 0.52 0.51 -5.96
C ARG A 36 -0.92 0.08 -6.30
N CYS A 37 -1.75 -0.10 -5.28
CA CYS A 37 -3.13 -0.51 -5.45
C CYS A 37 -4.00 0.55 -6.15
N GLN A 38 -3.71 1.83 -5.93
CA GLN A 38 -4.38 2.91 -6.64
C GLN A 38 -4.10 2.86 -8.14
N VAL A 39 -2.85 2.65 -8.55
CA VAL A 39 -2.48 2.51 -9.96
C VAL A 39 -3.22 1.33 -10.61
N ILE A 40 -3.27 0.18 -9.94
CA ILE A 40 -3.99 -1.00 -10.44
C ILE A 40 -5.49 -0.71 -10.58
N LYS A 41 -6.12 -0.09 -9.56
CA LYS A 41 -7.54 0.32 -9.58
C LYS A 41 -7.81 1.25 -10.76
N ASN A 42 -6.96 2.25 -10.99
CA ASN A 42 -7.11 3.20 -12.08
C ASN A 42 -7.05 2.50 -13.45
N LYS A 43 -6.16 1.51 -13.63
CA LYS A 43 -6.11 0.73 -14.88
C LYS A 43 -7.35 -0.13 -15.09
N ILE A 44 -7.89 -0.75 -14.04
CA ILE A 44 -9.17 -1.48 -14.10
C ILE A 44 -10.29 -0.53 -14.53
N GLN A 45 -10.38 0.65 -13.92
CA GLN A 45 -11.38 1.66 -14.25
C GLN A 45 -11.23 2.15 -15.70
N HIS A 46 -10.00 2.43 -16.14
CA HIS A 46 -9.70 2.84 -17.51
C HIS A 46 -10.22 1.83 -18.54
N TYR A 47 -9.86 0.54 -18.43
CA TYR A 47 -10.35 -0.46 -19.38
C TYR A 47 -11.84 -0.77 -19.24
N THR A 48 -12.42 -0.52 -18.06
CA THR A 48 -13.87 -0.58 -17.87
C THR A 48 -14.56 0.56 -18.62
N ALA A 49 -14.02 1.77 -18.54
CA ALA A 49 -14.53 2.94 -19.27
C ALA A 49 -14.40 2.75 -20.78
N MET A 50 -13.25 2.30 -21.29
CA MET A 50 -13.06 1.99 -22.72
C MET A 50 -14.11 1.01 -23.23
N ARG A 51 -14.37 -0.08 -22.50
CA ARG A 51 -15.41 -1.05 -22.87
C ARG A 51 -16.82 -0.47 -22.87
N ARG A 52 -17.13 0.43 -21.93
CA ARG A 52 -18.43 1.12 -21.87
C ARG A 52 -18.58 2.15 -22.98
N GLY A 53 -17.49 2.76 -23.42
CA GLY A 53 -17.45 3.68 -24.55
C GLY A 53 -17.64 3.01 -25.91
N GLY A 54 -17.58 1.67 -25.98
CA GLY A 54 -17.70 0.93 -27.23
C GLY A 54 -16.41 0.97 -28.06
N GLY A 55 -16.44 0.25 -29.18
CA GLY A 55 -15.30 0.05 -30.07
C GLY A 55 -15.50 -1.20 -30.92
N SER A 56 -14.54 -1.54 -31.76
CA SER A 56 -14.59 -2.79 -32.52
C SER A 56 -14.58 -4.01 -31.58
N SER A 57 -15.10 -5.14 -32.05
CA SER A 57 -15.07 -6.38 -31.27
C SER A 57 -13.66 -6.81 -30.85
N SER A 58 -12.65 -6.50 -31.67
CA SER A 58 -11.25 -6.78 -31.36
C SER A 58 -10.75 -5.92 -30.18
N GLU A 59 -11.01 -4.61 -30.23
CA GLU A 59 -10.64 -3.69 -29.16
C GLU A 59 -11.33 -4.05 -27.84
N MET A 60 -12.63 -4.36 -27.89
CA MET A 60 -13.39 -4.78 -26.71
C MET A 60 -12.79 -6.02 -26.05
N ARG A 61 -12.37 -7.02 -26.84
CA ARG A 61 -11.68 -8.22 -26.34
C ARG A 61 -10.33 -7.86 -25.71
N GLY A 62 -9.54 -7.01 -26.37
CA GLY A 62 -8.27 -6.53 -25.86
C GLY A 62 -8.40 -5.82 -24.51
N TRP A 63 -9.37 -4.91 -24.36
CA TRP A 63 -9.62 -4.23 -23.09
C TRP A 63 -10.11 -5.17 -22.00
N GLN A 64 -10.91 -6.20 -22.32
CA GLN A 64 -11.33 -7.20 -21.34
C GLN A 64 -10.18 -8.05 -20.83
N SER A 65 -9.30 -8.51 -21.73
CA SER A 65 -8.09 -9.23 -21.34
C SER A 65 -7.25 -8.36 -20.40
N ARG A 66 -6.88 -7.13 -20.80
CA ARG A 66 -6.08 -6.23 -19.96
C ARG A 66 -6.76 -5.94 -18.61
N ARG A 67 -8.06 -5.66 -18.60
CA ARG A 67 -8.83 -5.45 -17.36
C ARG A 67 -8.75 -6.68 -16.44
N ASN A 68 -8.84 -7.89 -17.01
CA ASN A 68 -8.74 -9.12 -16.24
C ASN A 68 -7.33 -9.31 -15.66
N ASP A 69 -6.28 -8.96 -16.40
CA ASP A 69 -4.90 -9.00 -15.90
C ASP A 69 -4.72 -8.05 -14.70
N TYR A 70 -5.24 -6.82 -14.78
CA TYR A 70 -5.18 -5.90 -13.65
C TYR A 70 -6.06 -6.33 -12.48
N LYS A 71 -7.20 -6.98 -12.71
CA LYS A 71 -7.99 -7.61 -11.65
C LYS A 71 -7.21 -8.73 -10.95
N GLN A 72 -6.42 -9.52 -11.70
CA GLN A 72 -5.53 -10.51 -11.12
C GLN A 72 -4.45 -9.84 -10.26
N LYS A 73 -3.74 -8.84 -10.81
CA LYS A 73 -2.73 -8.06 -10.06
C LYS A 73 -3.29 -7.44 -8.78
N TYR A 74 -4.54 -6.96 -8.82
CA TYR A 74 -5.21 -6.40 -7.64
C TYR A 74 -5.35 -7.45 -6.52
N ARG A 75 -5.67 -8.71 -6.89
CA ARG A 75 -5.73 -9.84 -5.96
C ARG A 75 -4.34 -10.22 -5.47
N ASP A 76 -3.37 -10.37 -6.38
CA ASP A 76 -2.00 -10.79 -6.05
C ASP A 76 -1.32 -9.81 -5.08
N GLN A 77 -1.60 -8.52 -5.22
CA GLN A 77 -1.08 -7.46 -4.35
C GLN A 77 -1.91 -7.27 -3.06
N ASN A 78 -2.92 -8.11 -2.82
CA ASN A 78 -3.81 -8.04 -1.66
C ASN A 78 -4.47 -6.67 -1.46
N CYS A 79 -4.81 -5.98 -2.56
CA CYS A 79 -5.31 -4.61 -2.52
C CYS A 79 -6.65 -4.45 -1.78
N THR A 80 -7.38 -5.55 -1.56
CA THR A 80 -8.55 -5.58 -0.67
C THR A 80 -8.23 -5.07 0.74
N ARG A 81 -7.00 -5.29 1.24
CA ARG A 81 -6.57 -4.87 2.59
C ARG A 81 -6.50 -3.35 2.76
N VAL A 82 -6.28 -2.61 1.67
CA VAL A 82 -6.16 -1.15 1.68
C VAL A 82 -7.32 -0.47 0.96
N ARG A 83 -8.38 -1.20 0.61
CA ARG A 83 -9.48 -0.71 -0.25
C ARG A 83 -10.14 0.57 0.26
N THR A 84 -10.20 0.78 1.57
CA THR A 84 -10.82 1.95 2.21
C THR A 84 -9.97 3.22 2.06
N ALA A 85 -8.69 3.08 1.74
CA ALA A 85 -7.77 4.19 1.49
C ALA A 85 -7.61 4.51 0.00
N LEU A 86 -8.25 3.74 -0.89
CA LEU A 86 -8.19 3.98 -2.34
C LEU A 86 -9.25 5.00 -2.77
N LYS A 87 -8.86 5.98 -3.58
CA LYS A 87 -9.74 6.99 -4.19
C LYS A 87 -10.47 6.39 -5.39
#